data_AF-A0A0F5PIY8-F1
#
_entry.id   AF-A0A0F5PIY8-F1
#
_cell.length_a   1.000
_cell.length_b   1.000
_cell.length_c   1.000
_cell.angle_alpha   90.00
_cell.angle_beta   90.00
_cell.angle_gamma   90.00
#
_symmetry.space_group_name_H-M   'P 1'
#
loop_
_entity.id
_entity.type
_entity.pdbx_description
1 polymer ?
#
loop_
_entity_poly.entity_id
_entity_poly.type
_entity_poly.pdbx_seq_one_letter_code
_entity_poly.pdbx_strand_id
1 'polypeptide(L)'
;MTSISQDDILAMLADELDAARAQLEVLGIALAGDETVAARHMTGLQALDHVGQRCASVAAILRADDLHAASHAASLESIPARLATLGSRRH
;
A
#
# COMPACT_ATOMS: atom_id res chain seq x y z
N MET A 1 10.78 21.48 22.32
CA MET A 1 10.05 20.32 21.77
C MET A 1 9.41 20.80 20.48
N THR A 2 9.89 20.36 19.33
CA THR A 2 9.26 20.63 18.04
C THR A 2 7.90 19.92 18.03
N SER A 3 6.82 20.68 17.89
CA SER A 3 5.48 20.12 17.68
C SER A 3 5.46 19.51 16.28
N ILE A 4 5.30 18.19 16.21
CA ILE A 4 5.15 17.47 14.94
C ILE A 4 3.74 17.76 14.41
N SER A 5 3.61 18.17 13.14
CA SER A 5 2.30 18.39 12.53
C SER A 5 1.66 17.06 12.12
N GLN A 6 0.34 17.06 11.92
CA GLN A 6 -0.35 15.88 11.40
C GLN A 6 0.20 15.49 10.02
N ASP A 7 0.49 16.48 9.17
CA ASP A 7 1.01 16.25 7.83
C ASP A 7 2.41 15.63 7.86
N ASP A 8 3.26 16.03 8.83
CA ASP A 8 4.57 15.39 9.04
C ASP A 8 4.42 13.91 9.43
N ILE A 9 3.41 13.58 10.24
CA ILE A 9 3.13 12.18 10.62
C ILE A 9 2.66 11.39 9.39
N LEU A 10 1.74 11.95 8.60
CA LEU A 10 1.21 11.29 7.41
C LEU A 10 2.31 11.05 6.36
N ALA A 11 3.18 12.04 6.15
CA ALA A 11 4.34 11.92 5.27
C ALA A 11 5.30 10.82 5.74
N MET A 12 5.65 10.81 7.03
CA MET A 12 6.50 9.76 7.61
C MET A 12 5.88 8.37 7.46
N LEU A 13 4.59 8.21 7.70
CA LEU A 13 3.90 6.92 7.50
C LEU A 13 3.88 6.48 6.03
N ALA A 14 3.76 7.43 5.10
CA ALA A 14 3.86 7.15 3.68
C ALA A 14 5.27 6.66 3.30
N ASP A 15 6.31 7.26 3.88
CA ASP A 15 7.70 6.85 3.68
C ASP A 15 7.97 5.42 4.21
N GLU A 16 7.42 5.07 5.37
CA GLU A 16 7.50 3.69 5.90
C GLU A 16 6.81 2.67 4.98
N LEU A 17 5.68 3.03 4.38
CA LEU A 17 5.01 2.17 3.40
C LEU A 17 5.82 1.98 2.12
N ASP A 18 6.52 3.03 1.66
CA ASP A 18 7.43 2.92 0.51
C ASP A 18 8.67 2.10 0.83
N ALA A 19 9.21 2.22 2.04
CA ALA A 19 10.31 1.37 2.51
C ALA A 19 9.89 -0.10 2.54
N ALA A 20 8.70 -0.40 3.08
CA ALA A 20 8.15 -1.76 3.08
C ALA A 20 7.94 -2.28 1.64
N ARG A 21 7.41 -1.45 0.74
CA ARG A 21 7.24 -1.80 -0.68
C ARG A 21 8.57 -2.15 -1.34
N ALA A 22 9.61 -1.34 -1.11
CA ALA A 22 10.94 -1.59 -1.66
C ALA A 22 11.52 -2.92 -1.17
N GLN A 23 11.33 -3.27 0.10
CA GLN A 23 11.75 -4.57 0.65
C GLN A 23 10.99 -5.74 0.01
N LEU A 24 9.67 -5.59 -0.20
CA LEU A 24 8.85 -6.59 -0.88
C LEU A 24 9.27 -6.78 -2.35
N GLU A 25 9.60 -5.70 -3.04
CA GLU A 25 10.06 -5.73 -4.44
C GLU A 25 11.40 -6.46 -4.57
N VAL A 26 12.37 -6.16 -3.71
CA VAL A 26 13.66 -6.87 -3.66
C VAL A 26 13.46 -8.36 -3.40
N LEU A 27 12.60 -8.71 -2.43
CA LEU A 27 12.29 -10.11 -2.12
C LEU A 27 11.60 -10.80 -3.32
N GLY A 28 10.62 -10.14 -3.93
CA GLY A 28 9.89 -10.65 -5.09
C GLY A 28 10.81 -10.95 -6.26
N ILE A 29 11.74 -10.04 -6.58
CA ILE A 29 12.76 -10.24 -7.61
C ILE A 29 13.66 -11.42 -7.28
N ALA A 30 14.15 -11.52 -6.04
CA ALA A 30 15.02 -12.61 -5.61
C ALA A 30 14.32 -13.98 -5.73
N LEU A 31 13.05 -14.08 -5.35
CA LEU A 31 12.27 -15.32 -5.44
C LEU A 31 11.84 -15.66 -6.87
N ALA A 32 11.53 -14.65 -7.69
CA ALA A 32 11.17 -14.84 -9.09
C ALA A 32 12.37 -15.23 -9.97
N GLY A 33 13.60 -14.88 -9.55
CA GLY A 33 14.83 -15.26 -10.22
C GLY A 33 15.19 -16.74 -10.12
N ASP A 34 14.59 -17.48 -9.18
CA ASP A 34 14.66 -18.95 -9.13
C ASP A 34 13.44 -19.53 -9.84
N GLU A 35 13.65 -20.13 -11.02
CA GLU A 35 12.58 -20.68 -11.85
C GLU A 35 11.75 -21.76 -11.12
N THR A 36 12.37 -22.56 -10.25
CA THR A 36 11.67 -23.62 -9.52
C THR A 36 10.75 -23.03 -8.45
N VAL A 37 11.23 -22.03 -7.72
CA VAL A 37 10.43 -21.29 -6.72
C VAL A 37 9.31 -20.52 -7.41
N ALA A 38 9.62 -19.80 -8.49
CA ALA A 38 8.66 -19.02 -9.26
C ALA A 38 7.53 -19.88 -9.81
N ALA A 39 7.85 -21.01 -10.45
CA ALA A 39 6.85 -21.92 -10.99
C ALA A 39 5.97 -22.53 -9.89
N ARG A 40 6.58 -22.91 -8.75
CA ARG A 40 5.86 -23.55 -7.64
C ARG A 40 4.99 -22.58 -6.83
N HIS A 41 5.39 -21.32 -6.74
CA HIS A 41 4.79 -20.33 -5.83
C HIS A 41 4.27 -19.08 -6.55
N MET A 42 3.96 -19.16 -7.84
CA MET A 42 3.49 -18.03 -8.66
C MET A 42 2.36 -17.23 -7.98
N THR A 43 1.35 -17.90 -7.42
CA THR A 43 0.25 -17.23 -6.70
C THR A 43 0.72 -16.48 -5.46
N GLY A 44 1.70 -17.03 -4.74
CA GLY A 44 2.31 -16.35 -3.58
C GLY A 44 3.10 -15.10 -4.00
N LEU A 45 3.83 -15.19 -5.12
CA LEU A 45 4.55 -14.04 -5.68
C LEU A 45 3.60 -12.94 -6.16
N GLN A 46 2.49 -13.30 -6.80
CA GLN A 46 1.43 -12.36 -7.18
C GLN A 46 0.80 -11.70 -5.95
N ALA A 47 0.61 -12.45 -4.86
CA ALA A 47 0.10 -11.89 -3.61
C ALA A 47 1.10 -10.88 -2.99
N LEU A 48 2.41 -11.14 -3.06
CA LEU A 48 3.44 -10.20 -2.60
C LEU A 48 3.42 -8.90 -3.43
N ASP A 49 3.35 -9.01 -4.76
CA ASP A 49 3.22 -7.84 -5.65
C ASP A 49 1.98 -7.02 -5.30
N HIS A 50 0.84 -7.69 -5.09
CA HIS A 50 -0.40 -7.03 -4.70
C HIS A 50 -0.29 -6.30 -3.35
N VAL A 51 0.47 -6.83 -2.39
CA VAL A 51 0.77 -6.11 -1.13
C VAL A 51 1.62 -4.86 -1.42
N GLY A 52 2.61 -4.95 -2.30
CA GLY A 52 3.41 -3.81 -2.73
C GLY A 52 2.56 -2.69 -3.36
N GLN A 53 1.63 -3.05 -4.25
CA GLN A 53 0.68 -2.10 -4.85
C GLN A 53 -0.24 -1.45 -3.82
N ARG A 54 -0.66 -2.21 -2.80
CA ARG A 54 -1.42 -1.67 -1.67
C ARG A 54 -0.62 -0.66 -0.88
N CYS A 55 0.65 -0.93 -0.57
CA CYS A 55 1.54 0.00 0.11
C CYS A 55 1.66 1.31 -0.69
N ALA A 56 1.95 1.23 -1.99
CA ALA A 56 2.04 2.39 -2.87
C ALA A 56 0.74 3.22 -2.89
N SER A 57 -0.40 2.55 -3.03
CA SER A 57 -1.70 3.23 -3.08
C SER A 57 -2.02 3.97 -1.77
N VAL A 58 -1.72 3.36 -0.62
CA VAL A 58 -1.95 4.00 0.68
C VAL A 58 -0.97 5.14 0.89
N ALA A 59 0.32 4.96 0.57
CA ALA A 59 1.32 6.03 0.66
C ALA A 59 0.93 7.26 -0.19
N ALA A 60 0.39 7.04 -1.40
CA ALA A 60 -0.12 8.11 -2.24
C ALA A 60 -1.32 8.84 -1.61
N ILE A 61 -2.25 8.13 -0.98
CA ILE A 61 -3.38 8.74 -0.27
C ILE A 61 -2.89 9.58 0.92
N LEU A 62 -1.93 9.08 1.69
CA LEU A 62 -1.41 9.78 2.88
C LEU A 62 -0.66 11.06 2.52
N ARG A 63 -0.11 11.16 1.31
CA ARG A 63 0.54 12.38 0.80
C ARG A 63 -0.38 13.34 0.06
N ALA A 64 -1.66 12.98 -0.11
CA ALA A 64 -2.60 13.84 -0.81
C ALA A 64 -3.05 15.00 0.09
N ASP A 65 -3.26 16.17 -0.52
CA ASP A 65 -3.83 17.34 0.18
C ASP A 65 -5.24 17.05 0.72
N ASP A 66 -6.00 16.19 0.02
CA ASP A 66 -7.31 15.70 0.43
C ASP A 66 -7.33 14.16 0.48
N LEU A 67 -7.13 13.63 1.69
CA LEU A 67 -7.16 12.18 1.95
C LEU A 67 -8.50 11.56 1.57
N HIS A 68 -9.61 12.29 1.77
CA HIS A 68 -10.93 11.75 1.49
C HIS A 68 -11.13 11.57 -0.01
N ALA A 69 -10.86 12.61 -0.80
CA ALA A 69 -10.92 12.53 -2.26
C ALA A 69 -9.95 11.49 -2.82
N ALA A 70 -8.70 11.49 -2.36
CA ALA A 70 -7.69 10.53 -2.81
C ALA A 70 -8.08 9.08 -2.49
N SER A 71 -8.67 8.83 -1.33
CA SER A 71 -9.08 7.48 -0.92
C SER A 71 -10.23 6.91 -1.76
N HIS A 72 -11.11 7.76 -2.30
CA HIS A 72 -12.17 7.37 -3.23
C HIS A 72 -11.68 7.20 -4.67
N ALA A 73 -10.66 7.97 -5.06
CA ALA A 73 -10.03 7.91 -6.38
C ALA A 73 -8.92 6.85 -6.49
N ALA A 74 -8.61 6.14 -5.40
CA ALA A 74 -7.54 5.15 -5.38
C ALA A 74 -7.76 4.07 -6.45
N SER A 75 -6.75 3.88 -7.31
CA SER A 75 -6.80 2.93 -8.43
C SER A 75 -7.01 1.48 -7.99
N LEU A 76 -6.58 1.16 -6.78
CA LEU A 76 -6.79 -0.14 -6.20
C LEU A 76 -8.19 -0.27 -5.60
N GLU A 77 -9.11 -0.91 -6.34
CA GLU A 77 -10.54 -1.06 -6.00
C GLU A 77 -10.80 -1.58 -4.57
N SER A 78 -9.87 -2.37 -4.02
CA SER A 78 -9.96 -2.86 -2.64
C SER A 78 -10.01 -1.73 -1.58
N ILE A 79 -9.50 -0.54 -1.89
CA ILE A 79 -9.47 0.61 -0.99
C ILE A 79 -10.85 1.29 -0.97
N PRO A 80 -11.43 1.76 -2.10
CA PRO A 80 -12.80 2.26 -2.13
C PRO A 80 -13.83 1.26 -1.60
N ALA A 81 -13.69 -0.03 -1.93
CA ALA A 81 -14.60 -1.06 -1.44
C ALA A 81 -14.60 -1.17 0.09
N ARG A 82 -13.42 -1.13 0.72
CA ARG A 82 -13.30 -1.16 2.19
C ARG A 82 -13.87 0.12 2.82
N LEU A 83 -13.67 1.28 2.21
CA LEU A 83 -14.27 2.54 2.68
C LEU A 83 -15.80 2.50 2.66
N ALA A 84 -16.39 1.99 1.58
CA ALA A 84 -17.83 1.81 1.49
C ALA A 84 -18.38 0.96 2.65
N THR A 85 -17.69 -0.13 3.01
CA THR A 85 -18.10 -0.96 4.16
C THR A 85 -17.99 -0.27 5.52
N LEU A 86 -17.06 0.67 5.68
CA LEU A 86 -16.91 1.46 6.90
C LEU A 86 -18.03 2.50 7.02
N GLY A 87 -18.43 3.11 5.91
CA GLY A 87 -19.57 4.03 5.83
C GLY A 87 -20.88 3.36 6.26
N SER A 88 -21.14 2.14 5.77
CA SER A 88 -22.35 1.37 6.11
C SER A 88 -22.44 0.91 7.57
N ARG A 89 -21.34 0.93 8.34
CA ARG A 89 -21.34 0.60 9.79
C ARG A 89 -21.64 1.79 10.69
N ARG A 90 -21.68 3.01 10.13
CA ARG A 90 -21.90 4.27 10.86
C ARG A 90 -23.34 4.78 10.68
N HIS A 91 -24.24 3.99 10.10
CA HIS A 91 -25.67 4.21 10.01
C HIS A 91 -26.39 3.02 10.65
#